data_AF-A0A413RKI2-F1
#
_entry.id   AF-A0A413RKI2-F1
#
_cell.length_a   1.000
_cell.length_b   1.000
_cell.length_c   1.000
_cell.angle_alpha   90.00
_cell.angle_beta   90.00
_cell.angle_gamma   90.00
#
_symmetry.space_group_name_H-M   'P 1'
#
loop_
_entity.id
_entity.type
_entity.pdbx_description
1 polymer ?
#
loop_
_entity_poly.entity_id
_entity_poly.type
_entity_poly.pdbx_seq_one_letter_code
_entity_poly.pdbx_strand_id
1 'polypeptide(L)'
;GGGTVKFRCGPERVTIVLDRTLVVCNTTTCKHPWADPSAKVVKRLVLDGGGKVVLSGANKRPILYANTCQESFGWLDAHCDTQTTPHIVVKNLVMQKGNAAKAPTFKGHRLENLRGGGAIAMRGGHLTVQRVTFRDNRCIKADSDAGGGAVRLVGQRVRSKLVDSTFVRNRCANGGAVSSLQAPMLLSRSTLTDNVATGSGASSGKGGNGGAVYFDGTKQAVTVDRSTIQRNRAPEGGPGVFYVSNDRTGTLTITRSKVTKNTGASFWTGKTRSIFFLGKSFVRSGSTIT
;
A
#
# COMPACT_ATOMS: atom_id res chain seq x y z
N GLY A 1 -5.09 18.25 -8.86
CA GLY A 1 -5.02 18.18 -10.34
C GLY A 1 -4.16 17.02 -10.78
N GLY A 2 -4.30 16.61 -12.05
CA GLY A 2 -3.44 15.59 -12.67
C GLY A 2 -2.14 16.15 -13.23
N GLY A 3 -1.47 15.37 -14.07
CA GLY A 3 -0.23 15.77 -14.75
C GLY A 3 1.03 15.22 -14.10
N THR A 4 2.17 15.86 -14.35
CA THR A 4 3.48 15.42 -13.83
C THR A 4 4.07 16.46 -12.89
N VAL A 5 4.34 16.04 -11.66
CA VAL A 5 5.04 16.80 -10.62
C VAL A 5 6.49 16.35 -10.58
N LYS A 6 7.40 17.29 -10.83
CA LYS A 6 8.86 17.13 -10.70
C LYS A 6 9.40 18.19 -9.74
N PHE A 7 10.54 17.91 -9.13
CA PHE A 7 11.16 18.78 -8.14
C PHE A 7 12.46 19.36 -8.70
N ARG A 8 12.62 20.69 -8.61
CA ARG A 8 13.83 21.41 -9.04
C ARG A 8 14.68 21.76 -7.81
N CYS A 9 15.24 20.72 -7.18
CA CYS A 9 15.98 20.85 -5.92
C CYS A 9 17.51 20.99 -6.07
N GLY A 10 18.02 21.13 -7.30
CA GLY A 10 19.46 21.19 -7.56
C GLY A 10 20.13 19.81 -7.67
N PRO A 11 21.47 19.74 -7.54
CA PRO A 11 22.22 18.49 -7.63
C PRO A 11 22.01 17.59 -6.41
N GLU A 12 21.86 18.18 -5.23
CA GLU A 12 21.83 17.48 -3.95
C GLU A 12 20.51 16.77 -3.65
N ARG A 13 20.60 15.78 -2.75
CA ARG A 13 19.40 15.15 -2.18
C ARG A 13 18.72 16.11 -1.22
N VAL A 14 17.40 16.25 -1.35
CA VAL A 14 16.59 17.13 -0.50
C VAL A 14 15.52 16.34 0.23
N THR A 15 15.38 16.63 1.54
CA THR A 15 14.25 16.14 2.34
C THR A 15 13.20 17.24 2.46
N ILE A 16 12.01 16.95 1.93
CA ILE A 16 10.82 17.78 2.09
C ILE A 16 10.00 17.19 3.23
N VAL A 17 10.02 17.87 4.37
CA VAL A 17 9.12 17.55 5.48
C VAL A 17 7.78 18.17 5.17
N LEU A 18 6.77 17.33 4.96
CA LEU A 18 5.43 17.79 4.63
C LEU A 18 4.78 18.43 5.87
N ASP A 19 4.18 19.60 5.73
CA ASP A 19 3.34 20.24 6.76
C ASP A 19 1.92 19.65 6.80
N ARG A 20 1.45 19.11 5.67
CA ARG A 20 0.14 18.49 5.45
C ARG A 20 0.23 17.22 4.59
N THR A 21 -0.80 16.38 4.64
CA THR A 21 -0.89 15.20 3.76
C THR A 21 -1.14 15.65 2.32
N LEU A 22 -0.42 15.08 1.35
CA LEU A 22 -0.70 15.32 -0.07
C LEU A 22 -1.96 14.55 -0.45
N VAL A 23 -2.92 15.22 -1.10
CA VAL A 23 -4.15 14.57 -1.58
C VAL A 23 -4.22 14.58 -3.09
N VAL A 24 -4.78 13.52 -3.67
CA VAL A 24 -5.09 13.46 -5.10
C VAL A 24 -6.61 13.51 -5.27
N CYS A 25 -7.08 14.61 -5.84
CA CYS A 25 -8.49 14.77 -6.16
C CYS A 25 -8.87 13.94 -7.40
N ASN A 26 -10.13 13.50 -7.43
CA ASN A 26 -10.71 12.75 -8.53
C ASN A 26 -11.05 13.68 -9.71
N THR A 27 -11.29 14.97 -9.43
CA THR A 27 -11.43 16.03 -10.44
C THR A 27 -10.36 17.12 -10.31
N THR A 28 -10.18 17.93 -11.36
CA THR A 28 -9.18 19.00 -11.42
C THR A 28 -9.35 20.06 -10.33
N THR A 29 -10.58 20.31 -9.91
CA THR A 29 -10.94 21.33 -8.91
C THR A 29 -11.33 20.75 -7.55
N CYS A 30 -11.26 19.43 -7.38
CA CYS A 30 -11.73 18.71 -6.18
C CYS A 30 -13.22 18.93 -5.87
N LYS A 31 -14.01 19.28 -6.89
CA LYS A 31 -15.46 19.44 -6.84
C LYS A 31 -16.12 18.45 -7.78
N HIS A 32 -17.38 18.13 -7.52
CA HIS A 32 -18.18 17.29 -8.40
C HIS A 32 -18.40 17.98 -9.75
N PRO A 33 -18.45 17.24 -10.87
CA PRO A 33 -18.73 17.84 -12.19
C PRO A 33 -20.05 18.63 -12.25
N TRP A 34 -21.07 18.24 -11.49
CA TRP A 34 -22.34 18.97 -11.39
C TRP A 34 -22.27 20.22 -10.48
N ALA A 35 -21.30 20.27 -9.57
CA ALA A 35 -21.10 21.42 -8.67
C ALA A 35 -20.10 22.45 -9.24
N ASP A 36 -19.31 22.04 -10.24
CA ASP A 36 -18.34 22.87 -10.94
C ASP A 36 -18.21 22.37 -12.39
N PRO A 37 -18.83 23.04 -13.37
CA PRO A 37 -18.78 22.65 -14.77
C PRO A 37 -17.37 22.62 -15.37
N SER A 38 -16.39 23.27 -14.73
CA SER A 38 -14.99 23.24 -15.15
C SER A 38 -14.21 22.01 -14.63
N ALA A 39 -14.81 21.26 -13.69
CA ALA A 39 -14.20 20.09 -13.08
C ALA A 39 -14.05 18.94 -14.09
N LYS A 40 -12.81 18.60 -14.41
CA LYS A 40 -12.47 17.48 -15.31
C LYS A 40 -11.92 16.32 -14.50
N VAL A 41 -12.21 15.09 -14.90
CA VAL A 41 -11.67 13.88 -14.26
C VAL A 41 -10.14 13.88 -14.33
N VAL A 42 -9.50 13.64 -13.20
CA VAL A 42 -8.05 13.42 -13.12
C VAL A 42 -7.74 12.01 -13.59
N LYS A 43 -7.37 11.88 -14.87
CA LYS A 43 -6.98 10.58 -15.44
C LYS A 43 -5.69 10.04 -14.83
N ARG A 44 -4.70 10.91 -14.65
CA ARG A 44 -3.35 10.49 -14.23
C ARG A 44 -2.60 11.57 -13.45
N LEU A 45 -1.85 11.14 -12.45
CA LEU A 45 -0.84 11.92 -11.73
C LEU A 45 0.49 11.16 -11.75
N VAL A 46 1.59 11.87 -12.04
CA VAL A 46 2.95 11.36 -11.89
C VAL A 46 3.70 12.20 -10.88
N LEU A 47 4.17 11.59 -9.81
CA LEU A 47 5.05 12.19 -8.81
C LEU A 47 6.46 11.61 -8.99
N ASP A 48 7.37 12.42 -9.53
CA ASP A 48 8.73 12.00 -9.88
C ASP A 48 9.77 12.81 -9.10
N GLY A 49 10.45 12.15 -8.17
CA GLY A 49 11.50 12.79 -7.36
C GLY A 49 12.88 12.82 -8.00
N GLY A 50 13.05 12.29 -9.22
CA GLY A 50 14.31 12.35 -9.95
C GLY A 50 15.51 11.68 -9.26
N GLY A 51 15.26 10.81 -8.27
CA GLY A 51 16.28 10.14 -7.45
C GLY A 51 16.85 11.00 -6.32
N LYS A 52 16.37 12.25 -6.17
CA LYS A 52 16.94 13.24 -5.25
C LYS A 52 16.01 13.60 -4.10
N VAL A 53 14.72 13.31 -4.22
CA VAL A 53 13.72 13.76 -3.25
C VAL A 53 13.41 12.70 -2.21
N VAL A 54 13.37 13.14 -0.96
CA VAL A 54 12.78 12.43 0.17
C VAL A 54 11.54 13.19 0.62
N LEU A 55 10.37 12.57 0.53
CA LEU A 55 9.15 13.08 1.15
C LEU A 55 9.00 12.47 2.54
N SER A 56 8.82 13.31 3.57
CA SER A 56 8.69 12.84 4.94
C SER A 56 7.41 13.31 5.61
N GLY A 57 6.68 12.37 6.23
CA GLY A 57 5.56 12.65 7.12
C GLY A 57 5.96 13.02 8.55
N ALA A 58 7.27 13.04 8.87
CA ALA A 58 7.83 13.39 10.18
C ALA A 58 7.21 12.64 11.38
N ASN A 59 6.76 11.40 11.18
CA ASN A 59 5.97 10.59 12.11
C ASN A 59 4.64 11.22 12.55
N LYS A 60 4.17 12.27 11.87
CA LYS A 60 2.96 13.02 12.24
C LYS A 60 1.75 12.72 11.35
N ARG A 61 1.99 12.34 10.09
CA ARG A 61 0.93 12.25 9.07
C ARG A 61 1.26 11.28 7.94
N PRO A 62 0.25 10.77 7.20
CA PRO A 62 0.51 10.07 5.97
C PRO A 62 1.08 11.01 4.90
N ILE A 63 1.72 10.46 3.87
CA ILE A 63 2.41 11.25 2.84
C ILE A 63 1.47 11.56 1.67
N LEU A 64 0.89 10.54 1.04
CA LEU A 64 0.02 10.66 -0.13
C LEU A 64 -1.28 9.89 0.08
N TYR A 65 -2.41 10.55 -0.16
CA TYR A 65 -3.73 10.02 0.08
C TYR A 65 -4.64 10.22 -1.15
N ALA A 66 -5.33 9.16 -1.57
CA ALA A 66 -6.28 9.17 -2.67
C ALA A 66 -7.47 8.26 -2.36
N ASN A 67 -8.67 8.72 -2.67
CA ASN A 67 -9.90 7.96 -2.42
C ASN A 67 -10.97 8.39 -3.41
N THR A 68 -11.34 7.49 -4.32
CA THR A 68 -12.40 7.73 -5.31
C THR A 68 -13.78 7.95 -4.67
N CYS A 69 -14.00 7.41 -3.47
CA CYS A 69 -15.24 7.56 -2.72
C CYS A 69 -15.26 8.78 -1.78
N GLN A 70 -14.18 9.56 -1.73
CA GLN A 70 -14.16 10.79 -0.93
C GLN A 70 -14.85 11.93 -1.67
N GLU A 71 -16.02 12.35 -1.21
CA GLU A 71 -16.81 13.42 -1.87
C GLU A 71 -16.05 14.73 -2.01
N SER A 72 -15.29 15.13 -0.98
CA SER A 72 -14.48 16.35 -0.98
C SER A 72 -13.32 16.32 -2.00
N PHE A 73 -13.12 15.23 -2.72
CA PHE A 73 -12.16 15.10 -3.82
C PHE A 73 -12.82 15.23 -5.21
N GLY A 74 -14.14 15.41 -5.27
CA GLY A 74 -14.95 15.44 -6.48
C GLY A 74 -15.44 14.06 -6.86
N TRP A 75 -16.47 13.55 -6.18
CA TRP A 75 -17.11 12.27 -6.53
C TRP A 75 -17.74 12.34 -7.92
N LEU A 76 -17.52 11.29 -8.72
CA LEU A 76 -18.02 11.22 -10.09
C LEU A 76 -19.39 10.54 -10.16
N ASP A 77 -19.54 9.39 -9.47
CA ASP A 77 -20.76 8.58 -9.43
C ASP A 77 -20.79 7.64 -8.21
N ALA A 78 -21.93 6.97 -8.00
CA ALA A 78 -22.16 6.02 -6.91
C ALA A 78 -21.28 4.77 -6.97
N HIS A 79 -20.65 4.50 -8.11
CA HIS A 79 -19.78 3.35 -8.34
C HIS A 79 -18.31 3.69 -8.08
N CYS A 80 -18.05 4.57 -7.12
CA CYS A 80 -16.74 5.06 -6.75
C CYS A 80 -15.73 3.93 -6.43
N ASP A 81 -16.20 2.78 -5.96
CA ASP A 81 -15.40 1.59 -5.63
C ASP A 81 -14.92 0.80 -6.87
N THR A 82 -15.47 1.09 -8.04
CA THR A 82 -15.09 0.43 -9.31
C THR A 82 -14.26 1.31 -10.23
N GLN A 83 -14.07 2.59 -9.87
CA GLN A 83 -13.37 3.56 -10.70
C GLN A 83 -11.91 3.17 -10.94
N THR A 84 -11.47 3.30 -12.20
CA THR A 84 -10.10 2.97 -12.63
C THR A 84 -9.16 4.18 -12.65
N THR A 85 -9.71 5.38 -12.47
CA THR A 85 -8.97 6.65 -12.32
C THR A 85 -9.09 7.19 -10.90
N PRO A 86 -8.12 7.95 -10.40
CA PRO A 86 -6.88 8.33 -11.08
C PRO A 86 -5.88 7.17 -11.19
N HIS A 87 -5.07 7.19 -12.26
CA HIS A 87 -3.80 6.45 -12.28
C HIS A 87 -2.73 7.28 -11.57
N ILE A 88 -2.31 6.84 -10.38
CA ILE A 88 -1.23 7.51 -9.66
C ILE A 88 0.07 6.75 -9.93
N VAL A 89 1.09 7.50 -10.36
CA VAL A 89 2.45 6.98 -10.53
C VAL A 89 3.39 7.70 -9.57
N VAL A 90 4.07 6.95 -8.72
CA VAL A 90 5.10 7.47 -7.81
C VAL A 90 6.43 6.84 -8.20
N LYS A 91 7.44 7.66 -8.48
CA LYS A 91 8.74 7.12 -8.91
C LYS A 91 9.95 7.94 -8.48
N ASN A 92 11.08 7.24 -8.42
CA ASN A 92 12.42 7.81 -8.23
C ASN A 92 12.52 8.68 -6.96
N LEU A 93 12.02 8.21 -5.82
CA LEU A 93 12.04 9.00 -4.58
C LEU A 93 12.03 8.12 -3.34
N VAL A 94 12.14 8.76 -2.19
CA VAL A 94 11.97 8.11 -0.89
C VAL A 94 10.71 8.65 -0.22
N MET A 95 9.89 7.77 0.35
CA MET A 95 8.80 8.13 1.25
C MET A 95 9.09 7.57 2.65
N GLN A 96 9.26 8.45 3.64
CA GLN A 96 9.70 8.05 4.97
C GLN A 96 8.92 8.65 6.13
N LYS A 97 8.91 7.95 7.26
CA LYS A 97 8.33 8.44 8.52
C LYS A 97 6.88 8.91 8.32
N GLY A 98 6.15 8.31 7.39
CA GLY A 98 4.73 8.51 7.23
C GLY A 98 3.97 7.83 8.38
N ASN A 99 2.88 8.43 8.86
CA ASN A 99 2.12 7.92 10.00
C ASN A 99 0.61 8.02 9.77
N ALA A 100 -0.04 6.87 9.55
CA ALA A 100 -1.48 6.72 9.38
C ALA A 100 -2.20 6.22 10.65
N ALA A 101 -1.67 6.47 11.84
CA ALA A 101 -2.36 6.14 13.10
C ALA A 101 -3.61 7.00 13.34
N LYS A 102 -3.70 8.16 12.69
CA LYS A 102 -4.86 9.04 12.70
C LYS A 102 -5.24 9.39 11.27
N ALA A 103 -6.54 9.59 11.03
CA ALA A 103 -7.03 10.05 9.73
C ALA A 103 -6.46 11.44 9.40
N PRO A 104 -5.97 11.67 8.17
CA PRO A 104 -5.55 12.99 7.73
C PRO A 104 -6.76 13.93 7.60
N THR A 105 -6.49 15.23 7.56
CA THR A 105 -7.48 16.27 7.29
C THR A 105 -7.21 16.94 5.94
N PHE A 106 -8.26 17.40 5.28
CA PHE A 106 -8.20 18.18 4.06
C PHE A 106 -9.29 19.26 4.09
N LYS A 107 -8.89 20.53 3.98
CA LYS A 107 -9.79 21.70 4.02
C LYS A 107 -10.76 21.68 5.23
N GLY A 108 -10.25 21.35 6.41
CA GLY A 108 -11.07 21.27 7.64
C GLY A 108 -11.87 19.97 7.80
N HIS A 109 -12.02 19.17 6.74
CA HIS A 109 -12.69 17.88 6.80
C HIS A 109 -11.72 16.78 7.22
N ARG A 110 -12.13 15.96 8.18
CA ARG A 110 -11.45 14.69 8.46
C ARG A 110 -11.75 13.73 7.32
N LEU A 111 -10.70 13.25 6.66
CA LEU A 111 -10.85 12.29 5.56
C LEU A 111 -11.32 10.94 6.11
N GLU A 112 -11.97 10.15 5.24
CA GLU A 112 -12.28 8.76 5.56
C GLU A 112 -11.00 8.05 6.05
N ASN A 113 -11.07 7.30 7.14
CA ASN A 113 -9.86 6.63 7.62
C ASN A 113 -9.68 5.33 6.85
N LEU A 114 -8.75 5.29 5.89
CA LEU A 114 -8.36 4.02 5.26
C LEU A 114 -7.65 3.08 6.23
N ARG A 115 -7.33 3.50 7.46
CA ARG A 115 -6.75 2.65 8.52
C ARG A 115 -5.39 2.07 8.12
N GLY A 116 -4.59 2.79 7.33
CA GLY A 116 -3.35 2.24 6.78
C GLY A 116 -2.63 3.18 5.84
N GLY A 117 -1.53 2.70 5.24
CA GLY A 117 -0.78 3.43 4.22
C GLY A 117 -0.04 4.63 4.77
N GLY A 118 0.90 4.40 5.69
CA GLY A 118 1.68 5.50 6.30
C GLY A 118 2.38 6.37 5.25
N ALA A 119 2.86 5.79 4.15
CA ALA A 119 3.32 6.56 3.01
C ALA A 119 2.19 6.82 2.00
N ILE A 120 1.61 5.77 1.43
CA ILE A 120 0.57 5.88 0.40
C ILE A 120 -0.67 5.12 0.85
N ALA A 121 -1.81 5.78 0.90
CA ALA A 121 -3.12 5.15 1.06
C ALA A 121 -3.99 5.48 -0.16
N MET A 122 -4.50 4.45 -0.83
CA MET A 122 -5.30 4.60 -2.04
C MET A 122 -6.53 3.68 -2.03
N ARG A 123 -7.71 4.26 -2.19
CA ARG A 123 -8.96 3.55 -2.50
C ARG A 123 -9.42 3.87 -3.92
N GLY A 124 -9.81 2.84 -4.67
CA GLY A 124 -10.14 2.97 -6.08
C GLY A 124 -8.93 3.32 -6.95
N GLY A 125 -9.18 3.64 -8.21
CA GLY A 125 -8.16 3.95 -9.20
C GLY A 125 -7.14 2.82 -9.37
N HIS A 126 -5.90 3.18 -9.69
CA HIS A 126 -4.77 2.25 -9.59
C HIS A 126 -3.43 2.95 -9.37
N LEU A 127 -2.50 2.22 -8.76
CA LEU A 127 -1.18 2.71 -8.38
C LEU A 127 -0.07 2.05 -9.19
N THR A 128 0.92 2.84 -9.61
CA THR A 128 2.21 2.34 -10.07
C THR A 128 3.32 2.98 -9.26
N VAL A 129 4.08 2.17 -8.55
CA VAL A 129 5.26 2.56 -7.81
C VAL A 129 6.49 1.99 -8.51
N GLN A 130 7.48 2.84 -8.78
CA GLN A 130 8.70 2.43 -9.47
C GLN A 130 9.95 3.10 -8.89
N ARG A 131 10.94 2.32 -8.45
CA ARG A 131 12.17 2.87 -7.84
C ARG A 131 11.88 3.80 -6.67
N VAL A 132 11.06 3.32 -5.74
CA VAL A 132 10.73 4.05 -4.51
C VAL A 132 11.26 3.28 -3.30
N THR A 133 11.83 4.03 -2.35
CA THR A 133 12.16 3.48 -1.03
C THR A 133 11.13 3.94 -0.01
N PHE A 134 10.43 2.99 0.61
CA PHE A 134 9.55 3.20 1.75
C PHE A 134 10.25 2.78 3.02
N ARG A 135 10.57 3.75 3.88
CA ARG A 135 11.27 3.45 5.13
C ARG A 135 10.57 4.04 6.35
N ASP A 136 10.54 3.25 7.42
CA ASP A 136 10.13 3.71 8.75
C ASP A 136 8.71 4.32 8.77
N ASN A 137 7.83 3.87 7.87
CA ASN A 137 6.43 4.29 7.82
C ASN A 137 5.58 3.42 8.75
N ARG A 138 4.51 3.99 9.29
CA ARG A 138 3.63 3.32 10.24
C ARG A 138 2.15 3.57 10.02
N CYS A 139 1.33 2.66 10.52
CA CYS A 139 -0.12 2.81 10.61
C CYS A 139 -0.63 2.56 12.05
N ILE A 140 -1.95 2.47 12.23
CA ILE A 140 -2.61 1.93 13.41
C ILE A 140 -1.92 0.66 13.94
N LYS A 141 -1.64 0.63 15.24
CA LYS A 141 -0.83 -0.43 15.86
C LYS A 141 -1.59 -1.76 16.01
N ALA A 142 -2.89 -1.71 16.30
CA ALA A 142 -3.69 -2.89 16.64
C ALA A 142 -5.12 -2.68 16.17
N ASP A 143 -5.54 -3.47 15.18
CA ASP A 143 -6.81 -3.36 14.47
C ASP A 143 -6.93 -4.56 13.50
N SER A 144 -8.13 -5.14 13.34
CA SER A 144 -8.34 -6.36 12.55
C SER A 144 -8.04 -6.16 11.05
N ASP A 145 -8.32 -4.98 10.49
CA ASP A 145 -8.33 -4.73 9.04
C ASP A 145 -7.32 -3.67 8.60
N ALA A 146 -6.78 -2.90 9.55
CA ALA A 146 -5.74 -1.92 9.30
C ALA A 146 -4.50 -2.59 8.73
N GLY A 147 -3.93 -1.99 7.69
CA GLY A 147 -2.88 -2.65 6.91
C GLY A 147 -1.92 -1.70 6.22
N GLY A 148 -0.71 -2.19 5.93
CA GLY A 148 0.23 -1.51 5.05
C GLY A 148 0.91 -0.33 5.71
N GLY A 149 1.95 -0.58 6.51
CA GLY A 149 2.70 0.51 7.17
C GLY A 149 3.26 1.51 6.17
N ALA A 150 3.65 1.06 4.97
CA ALA A 150 4.02 1.91 3.85
C ALA A 150 2.85 2.15 2.88
N VAL A 151 2.34 1.10 2.25
CA VAL A 151 1.38 1.20 1.15
C VAL A 151 0.11 0.43 1.49
N ARG A 152 -1.04 1.11 1.37
CA ARG A 152 -2.36 0.49 1.47
C ARG A 152 -3.17 0.73 0.20
N LEU A 153 -3.70 -0.36 -0.34
CA LEU A 153 -4.60 -0.37 -1.49
C LEU A 153 -5.95 -0.95 -1.07
N VAL A 154 -7.04 -0.29 -1.49
CA VAL A 154 -8.41 -0.72 -1.20
C VAL A 154 -9.26 -0.65 -2.47
N GLY A 155 -10.00 -1.72 -2.79
CA GLY A 155 -11.03 -1.72 -3.84
C GLY A 155 -10.52 -1.25 -5.20
N GLN A 156 -9.60 -1.98 -5.82
CA GLN A 156 -9.07 -1.65 -7.15
C GLN A 156 -9.44 -2.74 -8.15
N ARG A 157 -9.94 -2.33 -9.33
CA ARG A 157 -10.25 -3.27 -10.41
C ARG A 157 -9.05 -3.51 -11.33
N VAL A 158 -8.18 -2.51 -11.44
CA VAL A 158 -6.94 -2.60 -12.21
C VAL A 158 -5.80 -3.01 -11.28
N ARG A 159 -4.95 -3.94 -11.76
CA ARG A 159 -3.79 -4.42 -11.01
C ARG A 159 -2.80 -3.29 -10.73
N SER A 160 -2.61 -2.98 -9.45
CA SER A 160 -1.56 -2.06 -9.00
C SER A 160 -0.18 -2.71 -9.09
N LYS A 161 0.85 -1.90 -9.38
CA LYS A 161 2.21 -2.37 -9.66
C LYS A 161 3.20 -1.72 -8.70
N LEU A 162 3.92 -2.52 -7.93
CA LEU A 162 4.99 -2.13 -7.02
C LEU A 162 6.27 -2.76 -7.53
N VAL A 163 7.12 -1.96 -8.17
CA VAL A 163 8.21 -2.48 -9.01
C VAL A 163 9.53 -1.79 -8.68
N ASP A 164 10.63 -2.54 -8.70
CA ASP A 164 11.98 -2.02 -8.49
C ASP A 164 12.11 -1.21 -7.18
N SER A 165 11.42 -1.62 -6.12
CA SER A 165 11.21 -0.79 -4.92
C SER A 165 11.69 -1.47 -3.63
N THR A 166 11.96 -0.68 -2.60
CA THR A 166 12.44 -1.16 -1.30
C THR A 166 11.47 -0.77 -0.19
N PHE A 167 11.11 -1.70 0.68
CA PHE A 167 10.27 -1.51 1.86
C PHE A 167 11.01 -1.98 3.09
N VAL A 168 11.39 -1.05 3.96
CA VAL A 168 12.23 -1.34 5.12
C VAL A 168 11.68 -0.75 6.41
N ARG A 169 11.65 -1.54 7.49
CA ARG A 169 11.26 -1.10 8.84
C ARG A 169 9.89 -0.44 8.94
N ASN A 170 8.96 -0.81 8.07
CA ASN A 170 7.59 -0.34 8.14
C ASN A 170 6.78 -1.17 9.14
N ARG A 171 5.77 -0.57 9.78
CA ARG A 171 5.01 -1.21 10.86
C ARG A 171 3.52 -0.90 10.81
N CYS A 172 2.66 -1.89 11.02
CA CYS A 172 1.21 -1.71 10.98
C CYS A 172 0.52 -2.90 11.64
N ALA A 173 -0.76 -2.77 12.03
CA ALA A 173 -1.50 -3.88 12.65
C ALA A 173 -1.40 -5.17 11.83
N ASN A 174 -1.63 -5.06 10.52
CA ASN A 174 -1.32 -6.10 9.52
C ASN A 174 -0.43 -5.53 8.42
N GLY A 175 0.27 -6.37 7.66
CA GLY A 175 0.99 -5.92 6.46
C GLY A 175 2.03 -4.85 6.80
N GLY A 176 3.08 -5.20 7.54
CA GLY A 176 4.04 -4.21 8.05
C GLY A 176 4.53 -3.24 6.97
N ALA A 177 4.74 -3.71 5.73
CA ALA A 177 5.00 -2.86 4.58
C ALA A 177 3.75 -2.59 3.73
N VAL A 178 3.15 -3.63 3.17
CA VAL A 178 2.11 -3.49 2.14
C VAL A 178 0.85 -4.21 2.58
N SER A 179 -0.30 -3.56 2.39
CA SER A 179 -1.59 -4.22 2.43
C SER A 179 -2.39 -3.99 1.18
N SER A 180 -3.13 -5.02 0.77
CA SER A 180 -4.20 -4.88 -0.19
C SER A 180 -5.49 -5.49 0.35
N LEU A 181 -6.59 -4.73 0.20
CA LEU A 181 -7.95 -5.16 0.45
C LEU A 181 -8.76 -5.00 -0.83
N GLN A 182 -9.26 -6.07 -1.42
CA GLN A 182 -10.03 -5.95 -2.67
C GLN A 182 -9.27 -5.26 -3.83
N ALA A 183 -7.94 -5.36 -3.87
CA ALA A 183 -7.08 -4.84 -4.93
C ALA A 183 -6.04 -5.88 -5.45
N PRO A 184 -6.06 -6.25 -6.74
CA PRO A 184 -5.03 -7.10 -7.33
C PRO A 184 -3.68 -6.38 -7.39
N MET A 185 -2.58 -7.11 -7.20
CA MET A 185 -1.25 -6.52 -7.06
C MET A 185 -0.16 -7.32 -7.78
N LEU A 186 0.75 -6.60 -8.44
CA LEU A 186 2.06 -7.11 -8.84
C LEU A 186 3.12 -6.46 -7.96
N LEU A 187 3.89 -7.28 -7.26
CA LEU A 187 5.12 -6.91 -6.57
C LEU A 187 6.29 -7.55 -7.31
N SER A 188 7.16 -6.76 -7.92
CA SER A 188 8.24 -7.29 -8.75
C SER A 188 9.58 -6.60 -8.50
N ARG A 189 10.67 -7.36 -8.57
CA ARG A 189 12.05 -6.85 -8.43
C ARG A 189 12.23 -5.96 -7.22
N SER A 190 11.58 -6.33 -6.11
CA SER A 190 11.48 -5.49 -4.92
C SER A 190 12.05 -6.20 -3.70
N THR A 191 12.48 -5.41 -2.72
CA THR A 191 13.00 -5.91 -1.44
C THR A 191 12.08 -5.46 -0.32
N LEU A 192 11.60 -6.40 0.49
CA LEU A 192 10.81 -6.13 1.69
C LEU A 192 11.52 -6.75 2.88
N THR A 193 12.06 -5.89 3.75
CA THR A 193 12.88 -6.36 4.85
C THR A 193 12.64 -5.64 6.16
N ASP A 194 12.77 -6.38 7.27
CA ASP A 194 12.70 -5.84 8.62
C ASP A 194 11.35 -5.14 8.91
N ASN A 195 10.28 -5.50 8.18
CA ASN A 195 8.93 -4.98 8.41
C ASN A 195 8.18 -5.81 9.46
N VAL A 196 7.27 -5.18 10.18
CA VAL A 196 6.62 -5.80 11.35
C VAL A 196 5.12 -5.59 11.34
N ALA A 197 4.35 -6.68 11.38
CA ALA A 197 2.96 -6.65 11.81
C ALA A 197 2.89 -6.55 13.33
N THR A 198 2.06 -5.64 13.86
CA THR A 198 2.04 -5.27 15.29
C THR A 198 0.77 -5.67 16.03
N GLY A 199 -0.28 -6.07 15.31
CA GLY A 199 -1.52 -6.55 15.90
C GLY A 199 -1.39 -7.94 16.53
N SER A 200 -2.47 -8.46 17.10
CA SER A 200 -2.54 -9.82 17.66
C SER A 200 -3.99 -10.34 17.67
N GLY A 201 -4.18 -11.65 17.66
CA GLY A 201 -5.49 -12.32 17.63
C GLY A 201 -6.11 -12.45 16.23
N ALA A 202 -5.34 -12.19 15.17
CA ALA A 202 -5.75 -12.31 13.78
C ALA A 202 -7.08 -11.60 13.48
N SER A 203 -7.98 -12.23 12.72
CA SER A 203 -9.26 -11.65 12.30
C SER A 203 -10.31 -11.54 13.42
N SER A 204 -10.25 -12.41 14.44
CA SER A 204 -11.11 -12.32 15.64
C SER A 204 -10.57 -11.34 16.69
N GLY A 205 -9.37 -10.80 16.46
CA GLY A 205 -8.69 -9.88 17.36
C GLY A 205 -8.32 -8.57 16.68
N LYS A 206 -7.09 -8.12 16.92
CA LYS A 206 -6.55 -6.81 16.51
C LYS A 206 -5.46 -6.94 15.44
N GLY A 207 -5.57 -7.93 14.55
CA GLY A 207 -4.65 -8.14 13.43
C GLY A 207 -3.43 -8.98 13.79
N GLY A 208 -2.26 -8.62 13.28
CA GLY A 208 -1.00 -9.33 13.51
C GLY A 208 -0.53 -10.19 12.34
N ASN A 209 -1.19 -10.07 11.19
CA ASN A 209 -0.94 -10.87 10.00
C ASN A 209 -0.02 -10.15 9.02
N GLY A 210 0.83 -10.89 8.29
CA GLY A 210 1.58 -10.33 7.16
C GLY A 210 2.69 -9.39 7.59
N GLY A 211 3.85 -9.90 8.00
CA GLY A 211 4.95 -9.04 8.46
C GLY A 211 5.45 -8.10 7.36
N ALA A 212 5.54 -8.60 6.13
CA ALA A 212 5.81 -7.79 4.95
C ALA A 212 4.52 -7.44 4.20
N VAL A 213 3.80 -8.46 3.73
CA VAL A 213 2.61 -8.31 2.88
C VAL A 213 1.40 -8.95 3.55
N TYR A 214 0.31 -8.18 3.63
CA TYR A 214 -1.00 -8.66 4.03
C TYR A 214 -2.00 -8.48 2.89
N PHE A 215 -2.80 -9.49 2.66
CA PHE A 215 -3.76 -9.51 1.58
C PHE A 215 -5.07 -10.17 2.03
N ASP A 216 -6.20 -9.51 1.74
CA ASP A 216 -7.55 -10.00 2.01
C ASP A 216 -8.57 -9.49 0.94
N GLY A 217 -9.58 -10.30 0.64
CA GLY A 217 -10.74 -9.94 -0.18
C GLY A 217 -11.24 -11.09 -1.04
N THR A 218 -11.96 -10.79 -2.13
CA THR A 218 -12.52 -11.78 -3.07
C THR A 218 -11.93 -11.61 -4.48
N LYS A 219 -11.85 -12.69 -5.27
CA LYS A 219 -11.46 -12.68 -6.71
C LYS A 219 -10.28 -11.78 -7.07
N GLN A 220 -9.13 -12.03 -6.47
CA GLN A 220 -7.92 -11.22 -6.67
C GLN A 220 -6.69 -12.09 -6.86
N ALA A 221 -5.76 -11.58 -7.65
CA ALA A 221 -4.48 -12.23 -7.90
C ALA A 221 -3.36 -11.35 -7.34
N VAL A 222 -2.50 -11.95 -6.52
CA VAL A 222 -1.25 -11.33 -6.07
C VAL A 222 -0.09 -12.08 -6.69
N THR A 223 0.77 -11.35 -7.38
CA THR A 223 2.00 -11.89 -7.96
C THR A 223 3.20 -11.25 -7.28
N VAL A 224 4.09 -12.09 -6.75
CA VAL A 224 5.43 -11.72 -6.26
C VAL A 224 6.45 -12.34 -7.21
N ASP A 225 7.19 -11.52 -7.94
CA ASP A 225 8.17 -11.99 -8.93
C ASP A 225 9.55 -11.37 -8.69
N ARG A 226 10.61 -12.18 -8.78
CA ARG A 226 12.01 -11.71 -8.69
C ARG A 226 12.27 -10.82 -7.47
N SER A 227 11.64 -11.13 -6.34
CA SER A 227 11.66 -10.25 -5.16
C SER A 227 12.28 -10.95 -3.94
N THR A 228 12.75 -10.15 -2.99
CA THR A 228 13.32 -10.63 -1.72
C THR A 228 12.45 -10.17 -0.56
N ILE A 229 11.92 -11.11 0.22
CA ILE A 229 11.10 -10.88 1.42
C ILE A 229 11.78 -11.55 2.60
N GLN A 230 12.47 -10.79 3.44
CA GLN A 230 13.30 -11.37 4.49
C GLN A 230 13.29 -10.60 5.81
N ARG A 231 13.45 -11.31 6.91
CA ARG A 231 13.54 -10.74 8.27
C ARG A 231 12.31 -9.93 8.68
N ASN A 232 11.16 -10.23 8.08
CA ASN A 232 9.90 -9.63 8.49
C ASN A 232 9.32 -10.44 9.66
N ARG A 233 8.54 -9.78 10.51
CA ARG A 233 7.94 -10.40 11.70
C ARG A 233 6.43 -10.20 11.70
N ALA A 234 5.69 -11.28 11.97
CA ALA A 234 4.27 -11.24 12.28
C ALA A 234 4.02 -12.14 13.48
N PRO A 235 3.29 -11.67 14.51
CA PRO A 235 2.91 -12.54 15.62
C PRO A 235 1.90 -13.62 15.20
N GLU A 236 1.05 -13.37 14.19
CA GLU A 236 -0.05 -14.29 13.82
C GLU A 236 0.24 -15.14 12.59
N GLY A 237 -0.20 -14.73 11.40
CA GLY A 237 -0.03 -15.51 10.18
C GLY A 237 0.95 -14.88 9.20
N GLY A 238 1.76 -15.72 8.53
CA GLY A 238 2.49 -15.33 7.32
C GLY A 238 3.40 -14.11 7.46
N PRO A 239 4.50 -14.18 8.23
CA PRO A 239 5.41 -13.06 8.48
C PRO A 239 6.08 -12.57 7.21
N GLY A 240 6.25 -13.41 6.18
CA GLY A 240 6.58 -12.96 4.83
C GLY A 240 5.33 -12.46 4.10
N VAL A 241 4.43 -13.39 3.78
CA VAL A 241 3.19 -13.10 3.06
C VAL A 241 2.00 -13.77 3.75
N PHE A 242 0.99 -12.98 4.09
CA PHE A 242 -0.33 -13.46 4.47
C PHE A 242 -1.30 -13.19 3.33
N TYR A 243 -2.01 -14.22 2.90
CA TYR A 243 -2.93 -14.16 1.78
C TYR A 243 -4.24 -14.88 2.09
N VAL A 244 -5.37 -14.17 1.96
CA VAL A 244 -6.72 -14.73 2.04
C VAL A 244 -7.56 -14.28 0.85
N SER A 245 -8.22 -15.25 0.19
CA SER A 245 -9.35 -15.05 -0.72
C SER A 245 -10.59 -15.64 -0.06
N ASN A 246 -11.52 -14.79 0.36
CA ASN A 246 -12.68 -15.19 1.18
C ASN A 246 -13.61 -16.17 0.45
N ASP A 247 -13.75 -16.02 -0.86
CA ASP A 247 -14.53 -16.88 -1.76
C ASP A 247 -13.72 -18.06 -2.33
N ARG A 248 -12.46 -18.22 -1.91
CA ARG A 248 -11.52 -19.23 -2.44
C ARG A 248 -11.32 -19.19 -3.96
N THR A 249 -11.48 -18.04 -4.62
CA THR A 249 -11.28 -17.93 -6.07
C THR A 249 -9.93 -17.34 -6.49
N GLY A 250 -9.27 -16.60 -5.58
CA GLY A 250 -8.02 -15.90 -5.86
C GLY A 250 -6.77 -16.78 -5.86
N THR A 251 -5.70 -16.22 -6.42
CA THR A 251 -4.41 -16.91 -6.62
C THR A 251 -3.24 -16.10 -6.06
N LEU A 252 -2.37 -16.78 -5.32
CA LEU A 252 -1.05 -16.27 -4.95
C LEU A 252 0.00 -16.91 -5.88
N THR A 253 0.79 -16.09 -6.56
CA THR A 253 1.92 -16.55 -7.38
C THR A 253 3.22 -15.99 -6.85
N ILE A 254 4.17 -16.85 -6.49
CA ILE A 254 5.52 -16.46 -6.05
C ILE A 254 6.57 -17.11 -6.95
N THR A 255 7.17 -16.33 -7.84
CA THR A 255 8.14 -16.80 -8.83
C THR A 255 9.51 -16.14 -8.68
N ARG A 256 10.58 -16.93 -8.89
CA ARG A 256 11.97 -16.43 -8.91
C ARG A 256 12.34 -15.59 -7.68
N SER A 257 11.75 -15.87 -6.53
CA SER A 257 11.80 -14.99 -5.36
C SER A 257 12.40 -15.70 -4.15
N LYS A 258 12.91 -14.92 -3.20
CA LYS A 258 13.44 -15.40 -1.93
C LYS A 258 12.55 -14.90 -0.79
N VAL A 259 11.86 -15.81 -0.11
CA VAL A 259 11.03 -15.51 1.06
C VAL A 259 11.59 -16.29 2.25
N THR A 260 12.51 -15.69 3.01
CA THR A 260 13.34 -16.43 3.97
C THR A 260 13.61 -15.63 5.23
N LYS A 261 13.93 -16.31 6.34
CA LYS A 261 14.30 -15.66 7.61
C LYS A 261 13.18 -14.78 8.19
N ASN A 262 11.92 -15.03 7.83
CA ASN A 262 10.79 -14.34 8.44
C ASN A 262 10.40 -15.09 9.72
N THR A 263 10.04 -14.36 10.78
CA THR A 263 9.92 -14.92 12.14
C THR A 263 8.59 -14.58 12.79
N GLY A 264 8.32 -15.26 13.91
CA GLY A 264 7.03 -15.26 14.59
C GLY A 264 6.14 -16.38 14.05
N ALA A 265 4.90 -16.01 13.78
CA ALA A 265 3.77 -16.83 13.37
C ALA A 265 3.23 -17.82 14.41
N SER A 266 1.98 -17.64 14.80
CA SER A 266 1.14 -18.60 15.52
C SER A 266 0.52 -19.63 14.56
N PHE A 267 0.34 -19.28 13.27
CA PHE A 267 -0.17 -20.19 12.24
C PHE A 267 0.41 -19.90 10.85
N TRP A 268 0.43 -20.92 9.98
CA TRP A 268 1.01 -20.84 8.63
C TRP A 268 0.44 -21.96 7.72
N THR A 269 0.79 -21.93 6.44
CA THR A 269 0.37 -22.94 5.45
C THR A 269 1.55 -23.76 4.97
N GLY A 270 1.40 -25.08 4.97
CA GLY A 270 2.43 -26.01 4.49
C GLY A 270 3.64 -26.10 5.43
N LYS A 271 4.84 -26.27 4.86
CA LYS A 271 6.07 -26.58 5.61
C LYS A 271 6.88 -25.36 6.09
N THR A 272 6.43 -24.14 5.79
CA THR A 272 7.19 -22.90 6.07
C THR A 272 6.33 -21.93 6.87
N ARG A 273 6.92 -21.31 7.88
CA ARG A 273 6.25 -20.26 8.66
C ARG A 273 6.07 -18.99 7.86
N SER A 274 6.88 -18.74 6.83
CA SER A 274 6.90 -17.49 6.07
C SER A 274 5.58 -17.16 5.35
N ILE A 275 4.71 -18.15 5.10
CA ILE A 275 3.51 -17.98 4.28
C ILE A 275 2.27 -18.47 5.04
N PHE A 276 1.22 -17.66 5.01
CA PHE A 276 -0.15 -18.14 5.21
C PHE A 276 -0.92 -17.91 3.91
N PHE A 277 -1.61 -18.95 3.44
CA PHE A 277 -2.36 -18.92 2.19
C PHE A 277 -3.72 -19.59 2.37
N LEU A 278 -4.76 -18.87 1.97
CA LEU A 278 -6.12 -19.35 1.84
C LEU A 278 -6.70 -18.87 0.51
N GLY A 279 -6.87 -19.76 -0.46
CA GLY A 279 -7.36 -19.38 -1.80
C GLY A 279 -7.51 -20.57 -2.74
N LYS A 280 -7.69 -20.31 -4.04
CA LYS A 280 -7.84 -21.34 -5.07
C LYS A 280 -6.53 -22.06 -5.37
N SER A 281 -5.47 -21.27 -5.58
CA SER A 281 -4.18 -21.77 -6.04
C SER A 281 -3.03 -20.97 -5.45
N PHE A 282 -2.01 -21.67 -4.98
CA PHE A 282 -0.73 -21.10 -4.61
C PHE A 282 0.35 -21.66 -5.55
N VAL A 283 0.78 -20.82 -6.49
CA VAL A 283 1.79 -21.16 -7.50
C VAL A 283 3.16 -20.73 -7.02
N ARG A 284 4.10 -21.68 -6.92
CA ARG A 284 5.50 -21.43 -6.57
C ARG A 284 6.43 -22.02 -7.61
N SER A 285 7.30 -21.21 -8.22
CA SER A 285 8.30 -21.69 -9.19
C SER A 285 9.60 -20.90 -9.14
N GLY A 286 10.75 -21.58 -9.14
CA GLY A 286 12.08 -20.96 -9.05
C GLY A 286 12.30 -20.13 -7.79
N SER A 287 11.54 -20.38 -6.72
CA SER A 287 11.56 -19.58 -5.48
C SER A 287 12.05 -20.38 -4.29
N THR A 288 12.86 -19.74 -3.44
CA THR A 288 13.24 -20.28 -2.12
C THR A 288 12.30 -19.70 -1.07
N ILE A 289 11.53 -20.56 -0.39
CA ILE A 289 10.64 -20.14 0.70
C ILE A 289 10.94 -20.99 1.93
N THR A 290 11.43 -20.35 2.99
CA THR A 290 11.75 -20.96 4.29
C THR A 290 11.16 -20.19 5.44
#